data_AF-A0A498MCR2-F1
#
_entry.id   AF-A0A498MCR2-F1
#
_cell.length_a   1.000
_cell.length_b   1.000
_cell.length_c   1.000
_cell.angle_alpha   90.00
_cell.angle_beta   90.00
_cell.angle_gamma   90.00
#
_symmetry.space_group_name_H-M   'P 1'
#
loop_
_entity.id
_entity.type
_entity.pdbx_description
1 polymer ?
#
loop_
_entity_poly.entity_id
_entity_poly.type
_entity_poly.pdbx_seq_one_letter_code
_entity_poly.pdbx_strand_id
1 'polypeptide(L)'
;MCFTRAYQEIPKYQHRDPVTSKVLLCDQCPPGTAVERHCSKEEPTVCAPCPEKRFAEQWHWGDSCQHCTSVCKERQIVRRECNSTHDRLCECIPGYHLVVEFCVRHTTCSPGFGVVVEDITLCEEAIFQFLTSPPLASVPVERLSESLPGRKVDWKSVERLKKNCSPQQQALHLLRLWREQNKDQDKLLSIIQGYHLCLVYIKTSVNHCERKVSRCANVKNLTLEDLLSLIESLPGEKVSEGDVRAMVRSCPSQRYILQLLHLWKIQNGGQDLAKALSHSLRKLNLKGARRPLLKILKRISRIISASSIHRMYEKMIVNMIQDNTCFKTKLYND
;
A
#
# COMPACT_ATOMS: atom_id res chain seq x y z
N MET A 1 -24.97 19.33 -23.75
CA MET A 1 -24.60 17.90 -23.58
C MET A 1 -23.40 17.62 -24.46
N CYS A 2 -22.26 17.22 -23.88
CA CYS A 2 -21.17 16.63 -24.65
C CYS A 2 -20.42 15.67 -23.71
N PHE A 3 -20.65 14.37 -23.87
CA PHE A 3 -19.89 13.32 -23.21
C PHE A 3 -18.62 13.08 -24.04
N THR A 4 -17.49 13.62 -23.63
CA THR A 4 -16.20 13.22 -24.18
C THR A 4 -15.78 11.89 -23.53
N ARG A 5 -16.00 10.78 -24.24
CA ARG A 5 -15.35 9.50 -23.94
C ARG A 5 -13.84 9.72 -24.01
N ALA A 6 -13.13 9.53 -22.91
CA ALA A 6 -11.68 9.35 -22.93
C ALA A 6 -11.39 8.13 -23.81
N TYR A 7 -10.70 8.32 -24.93
CA TYR A 7 -10.19 7.21 -25.76
C TYR A 7 -9.09 6.52 -24.94
N GLN A 8 -9.43 5.36 -24.39
CA GLN A 8 -8.44 4.47 -23.78
C GLN A 8 -7.67 3.80 -24.93
N GLU A 9 -6.38 4.14 -25.08
CA GLU A 9 -5.53 3.52 -26.11
C GLU A 9 -5.45 2.01 -25.89
N ILE A 10 -5.68 1.23 -26.96
CA ILE A 10 -5.71 -0.23 -26.92
C ILE A 10 -4.26 -0.76 -26.91
N PRO A 11 -3.86 -1.56 -25.90
CA PRO A 11 -2.53 -2.17 -25.86
C PRO A 11 -2.30 -3.07 -27.08
N LYS A 12 -1.07 -3.08 -27.59
CA LYS A 12 -0.68 -3.86 -28.79
C LYS A 12 0.34 -4.97 -28.46
N TYR A 13 0.48 -5.94 -29.34
CA TYR A 13 1.49 -7.02 -29.27
C TYR A 13 2.05 -7.34 -30.66
N GLN A 14 3.26 -7.91 -30.70
CA GLN A 14 3.88 -8.35 -31.94
C GLN A 14 3.42 -9.76 -32.29
N HIS A 15 2.92 -9.94 -33.51
CA HIS A 15 2.53 -11.24 -34.06
C HIS A 15 3.27 -11.48 -35.38
N ARG A 16 3.77 -12.69 -35.58
CA ARG A 16 4.37 -13.07 -36.87
C ARG A 16 3.31 -13.76 -37.70
N ASP A 17 2.90 -13.09 -38.78
CA ASP A 17 1.91 -13.63 -39.71
C ASP A 17 2.43 -14.95 -40.31
N PRO A 18 1.72 -16.07 -40.11
CA PRO A 18 2.16 -17.37 -40.60
C PRO A 18 2.20 -17.45 -42.14
N VAL A 19 1.42 -16.64 -42.85
CA VAL A 19 1.36 -16.65 -44.32
C VAL A 19 2.48 -15.80 -44.92
N THR A 20 2.64 -14.56 -44.44
CA THR A 20 3.60 -13.61 -45.05
C THR A 20 4.96 -13.58 -44.36
N SER A 21 5.11 -14.26 -43.21
CA SER A 21 6.30 -14.21 -42.36
C SER A 21 6.68 -12.81 -41.84
N LYS A 22 5.81 -11.81 -42.03
CA LYS A 22 6.03 -10.44 -41.55
C LYS A 22 5.60 -10.31 -40.10
N VAL A 23 6.30 -9.47 -39.35
CA VAL A 23 5.90 -9.10 -37.99
C VAL A 23 4.90 -7.95 -38.08
N LEU A 24 3.70 -8.17 -37.55
CA LEU A 24 2.60 -7.22 -37.46
C LEU A 24 2.42 -6.75 -36.02
N LEU A 25 1.88 -5.55 -35.87
CA LEU A 25 1.54 -4.98 -34.57
C LEU A 25 0.02 -5.05 -34.37
N CYS A 26 -0.42 -6.03 -33.60
CA CYS A 26 -1.83 -6.37 -33.40
C CYS A 26 -2.38 -5.79 -32.09
N ASP A 27 -3.69 -5.53 -32.04
CA ASP A 27 -4.37 -5.12 -30.81
C ASP A 27 -4.59 -6.31 -29.87
N GLN A 28 -4.38 -6.12 -28.57
CA GLN A 28 -4.66 -7.13 -27.56
C GLN A 28 -6.16 -7.28 -27.33
N CYS A 29 -6.55 -8.43 -26.77
CA CYS A 29 -7.92 -8.69 -26.35
C CYS A 29 -8.19 -8.10 -24.96
N PRO A 30 -9.36 -7.48 -24.74
CA PRO A 30 -9.72 -6.89 -23.44
C PRO A 30 -10.00 -7.95 -22.36
N PRO A 31 -10.01 -7.55 -21.08
CA PRO A 31 -10.49 -8.40 -19.99
C PRO A 31 -11.85 -9.03 -20.31
N GLY A 32 -12.01 -10.30 -19.99
CA GLY A 32 -13.22 -11.06 -20.37
C GLY A 32 -13.14 -11.80 -21.69
N THR A 33 -12.06 -11.65 -22.47
CA THR A 33 -11.93 -12.23 -23.81
C THR A 33 -10.54 -12.82 -24.07
N ALA A 34 -10.43 -13.75 -25.01
CA ALA A 34 -9.17 -14.32 -25.51
C ALA A 34 -9.06 -14.21 -27.03
N VAL A 35 -7.85 -14.32 -27.56
CA VAL A 35 -7.60 -14.26 -29.01
C VAL A 35 -8.19 -15.48 -29.68
N GLU A 36 -9.17 -15.26 -30.55
CA GLU A 36 -9.70 -16.31 -31.44
C GLU A 36 -8.92 -16.33 -32.76
N ARG A 37 -8.56 -15.13 -33.27
CA ARG A 37 -7.76 -14.99 -34.48
C ARG A 37 -6.81 -13.81 -34.33
N HIS A 38 -5.53 -14.03 -34.65
CA HIS A 38 -4.55 -12.96 -34.71
C HIS A 38 -4.84 -11.99 -35.86
N CYS A 39 -4.35 -10.76 -35.74
CA CYS A 39 -4.47 -9.80 -36.83
C CYS A 39 -3.65 -10.24 -38.06
N SER A 40 -4.15 -9.88 -39.24
CA SER A 40 -3.44 -9.98 -40.50
C SER A 40 -3.15 -8.58 -41.03
N LYS A 41 -2.60 -8.48 -42.25
CA LYS A 41 -2.40 -7.19 -42.92
C LYS A 41 -3.73 -6.43 -43.13
N GLU A 42 -4.84 -7.16 -43.26
CA GLU A 42 -6.14 -6.64 -43.68
C GLU A 42 -7.21 -6.77 -42.58
N GLU A 43 -7.06 -7.73 -41.66
CA GLU A 43 -8.01 -7.99 -40.58
C GLU A 43 -7.41 -7.66 -39.20
N PRO A 44 -8.17 -7.03 -38.29
CA PRO A 44 -7.74 -6.82 -36.90
C PRO A 44 -7.77 -8.13 -36.09
N THR A 45 -7.25 -8.09 -34.87
CA THR A 45 -7.38 -9.21 -33.92
C THR A 45 -8.86 -9.48 -33.63
N VAL A 46 -9.27 -10.73 -33.68
CA VAL A 46 -10.60 -11.19 -33.28
C VAL A 46 -10.53 -11.78 -31.88
N CYS A 47 -11.40 -11.30 -30.99
CA CYS A 47 -11.46 -11.70 -29.60
C CYS A 47 -12.80 -12.38 -29.30
N ALA A 48 -12.74 -13.55 -28.64
CA ALA A 48 -13.92 -14.29 -28.21
C ALA A 48 -14.08 -14.20 -26.68
N PRO A 49 -15.32 -14.19 -26.15
CA PRO A 49 -15.56 -14.17 -24.72
C PRO A 49 -15.00 -15.41 -24.01
N CYS A 50 -14.52 -15.23 -22.79
CA CYS A 50 -14.08 -16.36 -21.97
C CYS A 50 -15.26 -17.34 -21.74
N PRO A 51 -15.04 -18.65 -21.95
CA PRO A 51 -16.06 -19.64 -21.67
C PRO A 51 -16.30 -19.80 -20.17
N GLU A 52 -17.35 -20.52 -19.79
CA GLU A 52 -17.67 -20.76 -18.38
C GLU A 52 -16.47 -21.32 -17.61
N LYS A 53 -16.36 -20.90 -16.34
CA LYS A 53 -15.26 -21.27 -15.44
C LYS A 53 -13.86 -20.84 -15.94
N ARG A 54 -13.80 -19.83 -16.81
CA ARG A 54 -12.56 -19.16 -17.19
C ARG A 54 -12.70 -17.64 -17.13
N PHE A 55 -11.56 -16.97 -16.96
CA PHE A 55 -11.50 -15.52 -16.86
C PHE A 55 -10.23 -14.93 -17.49
N ALA A 56 -10.29 -13.64 -17.78
CA ALA A 56 -9.17 -12.82 -18.19
C ALA A 56 -9.29 -11.45 -17.51
N GLU A 57 -8.39 -11.14 -16.57
CA GLU A 57 -8.46 -9.91 -15.77
C GLU A 57 -7.78 -8.71 -16.42
N GLN A 58 -6.88 -8.95 -17.38
CA GLN A 58 -6.07 -7.91 -18.02
C GLN A 58 -6.14 -8.05 -19.54
N TRP A 59 -5.68 -7.02 -20.24
CA TRP A 59 -5.44 -7.11 -21.67
C TRP A 59 -4.36 -8.15 -21.95
N HIS A 60 -4.61 -9.04 -22.92
CA HIS A 60 -3.64 -10.06 -23.29
C HIS A 60 -3.77 -10.48 -24.75
N TRP A 61 -2.77 -11.23 -25.22
CA TRP A 61 -2.72 -11.82 -26.57
C TRP A 61 -2.73 -13.34 -26.56
N GLY A 62 -2.97 -13.96 -25.40
CA GLY A 62 -3.19 -15.40 -25.28
C GLY A 62 -4.46 -15.86 -26.00
N ASP A 63 -4.39 -17.05 -26.57
CA ASP A 63 -5.47 -17.77 -27.27
C ASP A 63 -6.48 -18.44 -26.30
N SER A 64 -6.21 -18.37 -24.99
CA SER A 64 -7.03 -19.00 -23.97
C SER A 64 -7.13 -18.14 -22.71
N CYS A 65 -8.30 -18.20 -22.07
CA CYS A 65 -8.55 -17.60 -20.76
C CYS A 65 -8.03 -18.50 -19.62
N GLN A 66 -7.70 -17.87 -18.49
CA GLN A 66 -7.24 -18.56 -17.28
C GLN A 66 -8.37 -19.34 -16.64
N HIS A 67 -8.06 -20.47 -16.01
CA HIS A 67 -9.05 -21.26 -15.29
C HIS A 67 -9.42 -20.58 -13.98
N CYS A 68 -10.72 -20.53 -13.68
CA CYS A 68 -11.17 -20.14 -12.36
C CYS A 68 -10.69 -21.13 -11.30
N THR A 69 -10.37 -20.63 -10.11
CA THR A 69 -10.20 -21.43 -8.90
C THR A 69 -11.46 -22.26 -8.66
N SER A 70 -11.33 -23.59 -8.79
CA SER A 70 -12.46 -24.52 -8.86
C SER A 70 -13.20 -24.69 -7.55
N VAL A 71 -12.50 -24.59 -6.42
CA VAL A 71 -13.05 -24.67 -5.06
C VAL A 71 -12.20 -23.85 -4.10
N CYS A 72 -12.82 -23.29 -3.07
CA CYS A 72 -12.09 -22.74 -1.93
C CYS A 72 -11.55 -23.88 -1.06
N LYS A 73 -10.35 -23.70 -0.50
CA LYS A 73 -9.69 -24.71 0.35
C LYS A 73 -10.40 -24.83 1.71
N GLU A 74 -9.96 -25.79 2.53
CA GLU A 74 -10.55 -26.00 3.85
C GLU A 74 -10.57 -24.72 4.69
N ARG A 75 -11.69 -24.44 5.38
CA ARG A 75 -11.92 -23.25 6.22
C ARG A 75 -11.84 -21.92 5.45
N GLN A 76 -12.05 -21.96 4.15
CA GLN A 76 -12.27 -20.78 3.33
C GLN A 76 -13.73 -20.69 2.90
N ILE A 77 -14.19 -19.47 2.68
CA ILE A 77 -15.48 -19.14 2.08
C ILE A 77 -15.27 -18.33 0.81
N VAL A 78 -16.21 -18.46 -0.12
CA VAL A 78 -16.22 -17.64 -1.33
C VAL A 78 -16.59 -16.21 -0.93
N ARG A 79 -15.65 -15.28 -1.09
CA ARG A 79 -15.91 -13.84 -0.93
C ARG A 79 -16.45 -13.23 -2.22
N ARG A 80 -15.97 -13.73 -3.36
CA ARG A 80 -16.38 -13.31 -4.69
C ARG A 80 -16.34 -14.50 -5.62
N GLU A 81 -17.41 -14.71 -6.38
CA GLU A 81 -17.46 -15.75 -7.41
C GLU A 81 -16.60 -15.41 -8.63
N CYS A 82 -16.24 -16.42 -9.40
CA CYS A 82 -15.56 -16.21 -10.68
C CYS A 82 -16.54 -15.70 -11.73
N ASN A 83 -16.06 -14.84 -12.63
CA ASN A 83 -16.76 -14.50 -13.87
C ASN A 83 -15.76 -14.35 -15.02
N SER A 84 -16.19 -13.89 -16.20
CA SER A 84 -15.29 -13.75 -17.35
C SER A 84 -14.12 -12.79 -17.12
N THR A 85 -14.22 -11.81 -16.21
CA THR A 85 -13.20 -10.79 -15.99
C THR A 85 -12.37 -10.99 -14.73
N HIS A 86 -12.70 -11.91 -13.83
CA HIS A 86 -11.94 -12.13 -12.62
C HIS A 86 -12.12 -13.53 -12.03
N ASP A 87 -11.07 -14.00 -11.35
CA ASP A 87 -11.13 -15.25 -10.61
C ASP A 87 -12.06 -15.16 -9.38
N ARG A 88 -12.51 -16.34 -8.95
CA ARG A 88 -13.06 -16.59 -7.62
C ARG A 88 -12.04 -16.20 -6.56
N LEU A 89 -12.51 -15.44 -5.58
CA LEU A 89 -11.71 -15.04 -4.42
C LEU A 89 -12.20 -15.79 -3.18
N CYS A 90 -11.27 -16.51 -2.54
CA CYS A 90 -11.51 -17.25 -1.31
C CYS A 90 -10.89 -16.51 -0.13
N GLU A 91 -11.62 -16.45 0.99
CA GLU A 91 -11.17 -15.83 2.23
C GLU A 91 -11.31 -16.81 3.39
N CYS A 92 -10.42 -16.76 4.38
CA CYS A 92 -10.56 -17.60 5.57
C CYS A 92 -11.84 -17.23 6.34
N ILE A 93 -12.49 -18.24 6.93
CA ILE A 93 -13.62 -17.99 7.83
C ILE A 93 -13.20 -17.13 9.04
N PRO A 94 -14.14 -16.38 9.66
CA PRO A 94 -13.85 -15.59 10.84
C PRO A 94 -13.11 -16.39 11.92
N GLY A 95 -12.05 -15.80 12.48
CA GLY A 95 -11.19 -16.46 13.47
C GLY A 95 -9.99 -17.22 12.89
N TYR A 96 -9.78 -17.18 11.57
CA TYR A 96 -8.65 -17.79 10.88
C TYR A 96 -7.99 -16.79 9.90
N HIS A 97 -6.71 -16.98 9.62
CA HIS A 97 -5.94 -16.19 8.66
C HIS A 97 -5.15 -17.09 7.72
N LEU A 98 -4.85 -16.60 6.52
CA LEU A 98 -4.11 -17.36 5.52
C LEU A 98 -2.61 -17.34 5.81
N VAL A 99 -2.03 -18.52 6.05
CA VAL A 99 -0.57 -18.71 6.13
C VAL A 99 -0.16 -19.62 4.98
N VAL A 100 0.53 -19.03 4.00
CA VAL A 100 0.95 -19.67 2.74
C VAL A 100 -0.25 -20.17 1.91
N GLU A 101 -0.78 -21.34 2.26
CA GLU A 101 -1.90 -22.02 1.59
C GLU A 101 -3.03 -22.44 2.54
N PHE A 102 -2.82 -22.38 3.87
CA PHE A 102 -3.75 -22.92 4.86
C PHE A 102 -4.37 -21.82 5.71
N CYS A 103 -5.65 -21.97 6.05
CA CYS A 103 -6.30 -21.10 7.04
C CYS A 103 -5.97 -21.59 8.45
N VAL A 104 -5.13 -20.84 9.13
CA VAL A 104 -4.68 -21.13 10.49
C VAL A 104 -5.48 -20.30 11.48
N ARG A 105 -5.92 -20.92 12.57
CA ARG A 105 -6.69 -20.23 13.59
C ARG A 105 -5.89 -19.06 14.15
N HIS A 106 -6.55 -17.93 14.36
CA HIS A 106 -5.96 -16.84 15.14
C HIS A 106 -5.55 -17.37 16.52
N THR A 107 -4.32 -17.06 16.92
CA THR A 107 -3.85 -17.38 18.27
C THR A 107 -4.62 -16.53 19.27
N THR A 108 -5.28 -17.18 20.22
CA THR A 108 -5.89 -16.49 21.35
C THR A 108 -4.80 -15.90 22.21
N CYS A 109 -4.94 -14.64 22.59
CA CYS A 109 -4.07 -14.04 23.58
C CYS A 109 -4.27 -14.73 24.93
N SER A 110 -3.19 -14.99 25.65
CA SER A 110 -3.28 -15.45 27.04
C SER A 110 -4.00 -14.41 27.91
N PRO A 111 -4.65 -14.80 29.01
CA PRO A 111 -5.28 -13.85 29.92
C PRO A 111 -4.31 -12.73 30.33
N GLY A 112 -4.71 -11.47 30.13
CA GLY A 112 -3.87 -10.28 30.36
C GLY A 112 -3.14 -9.73 29.13
N PHE A 113 -3.24 -10.39 27.98
CA PHE A 113 -2.67 -9.95 26.69
C PHE A 113 -3.78 -9.60 25.70
N GLY A 114 -3.55 -8.59 24.85
CA GLY A 114 -4.48 -8.17 23.78
C GLY A 114 -3.86 -8.37 22.40
N VAL A 115 -4.71 -8.45 21.36
CA VAL A 115 -4.25 -8.54 19.97
C VAL A 115 -3.58 -7.21 19.60
N VAL A 116 -2.29 -7.26 19.27
CA VAL A 116 -1.56 -6.12 18.71
C VAL A 116 -1.48 -6.35 17.20
N VAL A 117 -2.26 -5.59 16.43
CA VAL A 117 -2.05 -5.48 14.97
C VAL A 117 -0.64 -4.90 14.81
N GLU A 118 0.21 -5.55 14.01
CA GLU A 118 1.62 -5.18 13.82
C GLU A 118 1.81 -3.66 13.60
N ASP A 119 3.01 -3.16 13.95
CA ASP A 119 3.52 -1.76 13.91
C ASP A 119 3.46 -1.06 12.52
N ILE A 120 2.58 -1.54 11.65
CA ILE A 120 2.18 -1.08 10.32
C ILE A 120 1.96 0.44 10.31
N THR A 121 1.52 1.09 11.40
CA THR A 121 1.13 2.52 11.33
C THR A 121 2.25 3.54 11.54
N LEU A 122 3.41 3.24 12.15
CA LEU A 122 4.40 4.30 12.45
C LEU A 122 5.33 4.62 11.27
N CYS A 123 5.88 3.58 10.65
CA CYS A 123 6.74 3.72 9.47
C CYS A 123 5.92 4.08 8.23
N GLU A 124 4.75 3.49 8.04
CA GLU A 124 3.87 3.86 6.92
C GLU A 124 3.44 5.32 6.98
N GLU A 125 3.02 5.82 8.15
CA GLU A 125 2.64 7.22 8.31
C GLU A 125 3.82 8.16 8.09
N ALA A 126 5.01 7.84 8.61
CA ALA A 126 6.22 8.62 8.34
C ALA A 126 6.55 8.68 6.84
N ILE A 127 6.33 7.57 6.12
CA ILE A 127 6.60 7.43 4.69
C ILE A 127 5.52 8.16 3.87
N PHE A 128 4.25 8.08 4.26
CA PHE A 128 3.14 8.75 3.56
C PHE A 128 3.00 10.24 3.89
N GLN A 129 3.51 10.70 5.03
CA GLN A 129 3.53 12.13 5.36
C GLN A 129 4.40 12.93 4.37
N PHE A 130 5.41 12.34 3.75
CA PHE A 130 6.14 12.98 2.66
C PHE A 130 5.33 13.13 1.36
N LEU A 131 4.27 12.34 1.17
CA LEU A 131 3.30 12.51 0.08
C LEU A 131 2.28 13.62 0.36
N THR A 132 2.35 14.27 1.53
CA THR A 132 1.66 15.54 1.81
C THR A 132 2.46 16.76 1.36
N SER A 133 3.53 16.57 0.58
CA SER A 133 4.26 17.67 -0.02
C SER A 133 3.33 18.55 -0.89
N PRO A 134 3.62 19.86 -1.03
CA PRO A 134 2.76 20.80 -1.76
C PRO A 134 2.32 20.34 -3.17
N PRO A 135 3.14 19.61 -3.96
CA PRO A 135 2.75 19.09 -5.27
C PRO A 135 1.61 18.07 -5.28
N LEU A 136 1.44 17.25 -4.22
CA LEU A 136 0.41 16.21 -4.16
C LEU A 136 -0.82 16.66 -3.36
N ALA A 137 -0.61 17.44 -2.30
CA ALA A 137 -1.70 18.02 -1.52
C ALA A 137 -2.53 19.07 -2.28
N SER A 138 -2.00 19.59 -3.40
CA SER A 138 -2.70 20.50 -4.32
C SER A 138 -3.45 19.79 -5.44
N VAL A 139 -3.26 18.48 -5.62
CA VAL A 139 -3.95 17.68 -6.64
C VAL A 139 -5.34 17.29 -6.09
N PRO A 140 -6.43 17.52 -6.84
CA PRO A 140 -7.75 17.06 -6.45
C PRO A 140 -7.76 15.54 -6.19
N VAL A 141 -8.38 15.11 -5.09
CA VAL A 141 -8.38 13.70 -4.65
C VAL A 141 -8.95 12.76 -5.71
N GLU A 142 -9.84 13.25 -6.57
CA GLU A 142 -10.42 12.54 -7.69
C GLU A 142 -9.39 12.29 -8.78
N ARG A 143 -8.66 13.33 -9.18
CA ARG A 143 -7.58 13.22 -10.16
C ARG A 143 -6.48 12.30 -9.64
N LEU A 144 -6.16 12.40 -8.35
CA LEU A 144 -5.22 11.48 -7.72
C LEU A 144 -5.73 10.04 -7.79
N SER A 145 -7.00 9.79 -7.47
CA SER A 145 -7.63 8.45 -7.57
C SER A 145 -7.59 7.88 -9.00
N GLU A 146 -7.85 8.72 -9.99
CA GLU A 146 -7.80 8.36 -11.40
C GLU A 146 -6.38 8.09 -11.91
N SER A 147 -5.37 8.76 -11.35
CA SER A 147 -3.96 8.53 -11.69
C SER A 147 -3.35 7.30 -11.00
N LEU A 148 -3.94 6.79 -9.92
CA LEU A 148 -3.40 5.61 -9.20
C LEU A 148 -3.58 4.31 -10.02
N PRO A 149 -2.54 3.47 -10.16
CA PRO A 149 -2.62 2.23 -10.93
C PRO A 149 -3.41 1.13 -10.19
N GLY A 150 -3.75 0.03 -10.86
CA GLY A 150 -4.45 -1.10 -10.23
C GLY A 150 -5.95 -0.87 -9.99
N ARG A 151 -6.53 -1.56 -9.00
CA ARG A 151 -7.95 -1.38 -8.64
C ARG A 151 -8.16 0.02 -8.06
N LYS A 152 -9.13 0.73 -8.64
CA LYS A 152 -9.51 2.08 -8.21
C LYS A 152 -10.17 2.06 -6.84
N VAL A 153 -9.92 3.12 -6.07
CA VAL A 153 -10.61 3.33 -4.79
C VAL A 153 -12.09 3.56 -5.06
N ASP A 154 -12.93 2.83 -4.33
CA ASP A 154 -14.38 2.99 -4.38
C ASP A 154 -14.80 4.47 -4.25
N TRP A 155 -15.63 4.93 -5.19
CA TRP A 155 -15.97 6.33 -5.32
C TRP A 155 -16.71 6.88 -4.08
N LYS A 156 -17.50 6.05 -3.38
CA LYS A 156 -18.19 6.45 -2.13
C LYS A 156 -17.20 6.69 -0.99
N SER A 157 -16.04 6.03 -1.05
CA SER A 157 -14.93 6.31 -0.13
C SER A 157 -14.23 7.61 -0.51
N VAL A 158 -13.98 7.87 -1.81
CA VAL A 158 -13.41 9.14 -2.29
C VAL A 158 -14.28 10.34 -1.90
N GLU A 159 -15.60 10.23 -2.05
CA GLU A 159 -16.52 11.32 -1.70
C GLU A 159 -16.63 11.55 -0.19
N ARG A 160 -16.52 10.48 0.62
CA ARG A 160 -16.39 10.60 2.08
C ARG A 160 -15.12 11.35 2.49
N LEU A 161 -14.00 11.13 1.79
CA LEU A 161 -12.75 11.86 2.06
C LEU A 161 -12.91 13.35 1.74
N LYS A 162 -13.56 13.71 0.62
CA LYS A 162 -13.83 15.12 0.29
C LYS A 162 -14.64 15.84 1.36
N LYS A 163 -15.63 15.14 1.91
CA LYS A 163 -16.56 15.72 2.89
C LYS A 163 -15.95 15.86 4.29
N ASN A 164 -15.07 14.94 4.68
CA ASN A 164 -14.67 14.76 6.08
C ASN A 164 -13.18 15.03 6.36
N CYS A 165 -12.35 15.27 5.34
CA CYS A 165 -10.91 15.40 5.50
C CYS A 165 -10.38 16.70 4.85
N SER A 166 -9.32 17.29 5.42
CA SER A 166 -8.59 18.38 4.78
C SER A 166 -7.90 17.90 3.49
N PRO A 167 -7.53 18.77 2.54
CA PRO A 167 -6.83 18.37 1.31
C PRO A 167 -5.57 17.53 1.56
N GLN A 168 -4.80 17.83 2.61
CA GLN A 168 -3.64 17.01 2.99
C GLN A 168 -4.04 15.63 3.51
N GLN A 169 -5.14 15.53 4.24
CA GLN A 169 -5.66 14.27 4.77
C GLN A 169 -6.31 13.41 3.67
N GLN A 170 -6.92 14.04 2.66
CA GLN A 170 -7.56 13.37 1.54
C GLN A 170 -6.58 12.49 0.74
N ALA A 171 -5.45 13.05 0.31
CA ALA A 171 -4.43 12.29 -0.43
C ALA A 171 -3.88 11.12 0.39
N LEU A 172 -3.58 11.36 1.67
CA LEU A 172 -3.10 10.34 2.60
C LEU A 172 -4.08 9.17 2.75
N HIS A 173 -5.36 9.48 3.03
CA HIS A 173 -6.36 8.44 3.27
C HIS A 173 -6.74 7.70 1.99
N LEU A 174 -6.73 8.38 0.83
CA LEU A 174 -6.93 7.76 -0.47
C LEU A 174 -5.87 6.70 -0.75
N LEU A 175 -4.59 7.02 -0.53
CA LEU A 175 -3.48 6.08 -0.72
C LEU A 175 -3.56 4.88 0.23
N ARG A 176 -4.01 5.09 1.48
CA ARG A 176 -4.27 3.99 2.41
C ARG A 176 -5.37 3.06 1.92
N LEU A 177 -6.51 3.61 1.48
CA LEU A 177 -7.62 2.83 0.93
C LEU A 177 -7.21 2.07 -0.33
N TRP A 178 -6.47 2.73 -1.22
CA TRP A 178 -5.94 2.15 -2.43
C TRP A 178 -5.03 0.95 -2.13
N ARG A 179 -4.11 1.09 -1.16
CA ARG A 179 -3.24 -0.02 -0.76
C ARG A 179 -4.05 -1.19 -0.21
N GLU A 180 -4.99 -0.95 0.69
CA GLU A 180 -5.77 -2.04 1.30
C GLU A 180 -6.59 -2.80 0.25
N GLN A 181 -7.13 -2.10 -0.74
CA GLN A 181 -7.89 -2.71 -1.84
C GLN A 181 -7.04 -3.46 -2.87
N ASN A 182 -5.74 -3.15 -2.96
CA ASN A 182 -4.80 -3.81 -3.86
C ASN A 182 -3.91 -4.84 -3.15
N LYS A 183 -4.11 -5.06 -1.84
CA LYS A 183 -3.31 -5.94 -0.97
C LYS A 183 -3.29 -7.40 -1.43
N ASP A 184 -4.36 -7.89 -2.06
CA ASP A 184 -4.45 -9.26 -2.57
C ASP A 184 -3.88 -9.44 -3.99
N GLN A 185 -3.64 -8.35 -4.72
CA GLN A 185 -2.94 -8.39 -6.01
C GLN A 185 -1.42 -8.63 -5.84
N ASP A 186 -0.90 -8.59 -4.60
CA ASP A 186 0.51 -8.78 -4.25
C ASP A 186 1.08 -10.15 -4.70
N LYS A 187 0.25 -11.19 -4.86
CA LYS A 187 0.68 -12.49 -5.42
C LYS A 187 0.73 -12.48 -6.97
N LEU A 188 -0.16 -11.71 -7.60
CA LEU A 188 -0.33 -11.63 -9.05
C LEU A 188 0.69 -10.69 -9.73
N LEU A 189 1.21 -9.71 -8.99
CA LEU A 189 2.14 -8.68 -9.45
C LEU A 189 3.60 -9.16 -9.63
N SER A 190 3.89 -10.44 -9.38
CA SER A 190 5.22 -11.04 -9.59
C SER A 190 5.64 -11.15 -11.07
N ILE A 191 4.78 -10.75 -12.02
CA ILE A 191 4.95 -11.05 -13.46
C ILE A 191 5.20 -9.80 -14.34
N ILE A 192 5.08 -8.55 -13.86
CA ILE A 192 5.23 -7.34 -14.72
C ILE A 192 6.43 -6.47 -14.33
N GLN A 193 7.38 -6.28 -15.25
CA GLN A 193 8.70 -5.65 -15.00
C GLN A 193 8.72 -4.09 -14.88
N GLY A 194 7.65 -3.36 -15.22
CA GLY A 194 7.66 -1.87 -15.20
C GLY A 194 7.02 -1.21 -13.98
N TYR A 195 5.79 -1.62 -13.63
CA TYR A 195 4.99 -1.05 -12.53
C TYR A 195 5.39 -1.54 -11.13
N HIS A 196 6.14 -2.65 -11.10
CA HIS A 196 6.65 -3.33 -9.91
C HIS A 196 7.62 -2.47 -9.09
N LEU A 197 8.38 -1.55 -9.69
CA LEU A 197 9.41 -0.82 -8.94
C LEU A 197 8.83 0.07 -7.84
N CYS A 198 7.75 0.84 -8.05
CA CYS A 198 7.27 1.78 -7.02
C CYS A 198 6.62 1.07 -5.82
N LEU A 199 5.72 0.11 -6.10
CA LEU A 199 5.01 -0.66 -5.07
C LEU A 199 5.94 -1.58 -4.28
N VAL A 200 6.82 -2.31 -4.97
CA VAL A 200 7.82 -3.15 -4.30
C VAL A 200 8.83 -2.29 -3.56
N TYR A 201 9.24 -1.13 -4.08
CA TYR A 201 10.19 -0.26 -3.39
C TYR A 201 9.55 0.39 -2.15
N ILE A 202 8.29 0.88 -2.19
CA ILE A 202 7.57 1.40 -1.02
C ILE A 202 7.44 0.32 0.05
N LYS A 203 6.99 -0.89 -0.33
CA LYS A 203 6.89 -2.05 0.58
C LYS A 203 8.26 -2.42 1.15
N THR A 204 9.31 -2.45 0.34
CA THR A 204 10.69 -2.73 0.78
C THR A 204 11.21 -1.61 1.70
N SER A 205 10.79 -0.37 1.49
CA SER A 205 11.18 0.79 2.29
C SER A 205 10.47 0.85 3.63
N VAL A 206 9.17 0.54 3.67
CA VAL A 206 8.39 0.32 4.91
C VAL A 206 9.03 -0.83 5.68
N ASN A 207 9.24 -1.99 5.04
CA ASN A 207 9.90 -3.14 5.65
C ASN A 207 11.32 -2.82 6.15
N HIS A 208 12.07 -1.96 5.45
CA HIS A 208 13.41 -1.54 5.86
C HIS A 208 13.39 -0.56 7.03
N CYS A 209 12.43 0.39 7.04
CA CYS A 209 12.16 1.27 8.17
C CYS A 209 11.81 0.42 9.40
N GLU A 210 10.84 -0.48 9.28
CA GLU A 210 10.41 -1.39 10.34
C GLU A 210 11.57 -2.21 10.87
N ARG A 211 12.32 -2.90 10.00
CA ARG A 211 13.52 -3.66 10.40
C ARG A 211 14.52 -2.80 11.16
N LYS A 212 14.75 -1.55 10.75
CA LYS A 212 15.67 -0.64 11.45
C LYS A 212 15.08 -0.14 12.77
N VAL A 213 13.81 0.22 12.82
CA VAL A 213 13.11 0.72 14.02
C VAL A 213 13.01 -0.38 15.08
N SER A 214 12.59 -1.58 14.72
CA SER A 214 12.50 -2.74 15.63
C SER A 214 13.87 -3.12 16.22
N ARG A 215 14.96 -3.00 15.43
CA ARG A 215 16.34 -3.21 15.93
C ARG A 215 16.82 -2.10 16.86
N CYS A 216 16.21 -0.92 16.81
CA CYS A 216 16.55 0.22 17.66
C CYS A 216 15.78 0.25 18.98
N ALA A 217 14.62 -0.41 19.04
CA ALA A 217 13.75 -0.43 20.22
C ALA A 217 14.24 -1.36 21.36
N ASN A 218 15.21 -2.25 21.08
CA ASN A 218 15.77 -3.17 22.06
C ASN A 218 16.74 -2.45 23.03
N VAL A 219 16.18 -1.73 23.99
CA VAL A 219 16.92 -1.05 25.05
C VAL A 219 16.52 -1.63 26.40
N LYS A 220 17.52 -2.16 27.12
CA LYS A 220 17.37 -2.57 28.52
C LYS A 220 17.40 -1.32 29.41
N ASN A 221 16.65 -1.33 30.52
CA ASN A 221 16.69 -0.34 31.61
C ASN A 221 15.85 0.95 31.46
N LEU A 222 14.77 0.93 30.67
CA LEU A 222 13.74 1.98 30.72
C LEU A 222 12.80 1.76 31.90
N THR A 223 12.53 2.81 32.68
CA THR A 223 11.59 2.77 33.81
C THR A 223 10.20 3.26 33.41
N LEU A 224 9.19 3.01 34.24
CA LEU A 224 7.85 3.60 34.04
C LEU A 224 7.93 5.14 34.02
N GLU A 225 8.76 5.74 34.87
CA GLU A 225 9.04 7.18 34.88
C GLU A 225 9.54 7.69 33.52
N ASP A 226 10.45 6.96 32.87
CA ASP A 226 10.96 7.31 31.54
C ASP A 226 9.83 7.32 30.50
N LEU A 227 8.93 6.34 30.57
CA LEU A 227 7.78 6.21 29.68
C LEU A 227 6.74 7.32 29.88
N LEU A 228 6.45 7.66 31.15
CA LEU A 228 5.58 8.78 31.51
C LEU A 228 6.19 10.12 31.08
N SER A 229 7.49 10.31 31.28
CA SER A 229 8.18 11.52 30.82
C SER A 229 8.11 11.70 29.31
N LEU A 230 8.16 10.58 28.54
CA LEU A 230 8.03 10.60 27.09
C LEU A 230 6.63 11.06 26.66
N ILE A 231 5.55 10.48 27.18
CA ILE A 231 4.19 10.88 26.79
C ILE A 231 3.90 12.34 27.17
N GLU A 232 4.42 12.80 28.31
CA GLU A 232 4.33 14.19 28.75
C GLU A 232 5.09 15.15 27.83
N SER A 233 6.14 14.66 27.17
CA SER A 233 6.95 15.44 26.25
C SER A 233 6.37 15.56 24.84
N LEU A 234 5.52 14.62 24.41
CA LEU A 234 4.92 14.63 23.07
C LEU A 234 3.85 15.74 22.95
N PRO A 235 3.69 16.37 21.77
CA PRO A 235 2.65 17.38 21.55
C PRO A 235 1.26 16.75 21.39
N GLY A 236 0.19 17.54 21.51
CA GLY A 236 -1.19 17.07 21.31
C GLY A 236 -1.82 16.37 22.50
N GLU A 237 -2.85 15.56 22.20
CA GLU A 237 -3.59 14.77 23.18
C GLU A 237 -2.67 13.71 23.79
N LYS A 238 -2.78 13.57 25.12
CA LYS A 238 -1.90 12.70 25.89
C LYS A 238 -2.44 11.28 25.93
N VAL A 239 -1.53 10.32 25.74
CA VAL A 239 -1.81 8.92 26.07
C VAL A 239 -2.05 8.85 27.57
N SER A 240 -3.16 8.22 27.99
CA SER A 240 -3.50 8.18 29.40
C SER A 240 -2.47 7.36 30.18
N GLU A 241 -2.19 7.76 31.42
CA GLU A 241 -1.31 6.98 32.28
C GLU A 241 -1.81 5.54 32.50
N GLY A 242 -3.14 5.34 32.49
CA GLY A 242 -3.77 4.02 32.53
C GLY A 242 -3.32 3.14 31.36
N ASP A 243 -3.31 3.68 30.15
CA ASP A 243 -2.86 2.98 28.94
C ASP A 243 -1.36 2.67 28.99
N VAL A 244 -0.53 3.58 29.52
CA VAL A 244 0.91 3.34 29.72
C VAL A 244 1.14 2.20 30.71
N ARG A 245 0.43 2.19 31.83
CA ARG A 245 0.53 1.12 32.83
C ARG A 245 0.01 -0.20 32.28
N ALA A 246 -1.08 -0.20 31.51
CA ALA A 246 -1.58 -1.39 30.83
C ALA A 246 -0.57 -1.93 29.81
N MET A 247 0.09 -1.05 29.05
CA MET A 247 1.14 -1.41 28.10
C MET A 247 2.35 -2.05 28.80
N VAL A 248 2.84 -1.47 29.90
CA VAL A 248 3.97 -2.02 30.66
C VAL A 248 3.65 -3.41 31.24
N ARG A 249 2.39 -3.67 31.59
CA ARG A 249 1.93 -4.99 32.07
C ARG A 249 1.81 -6.04 30.97
N SER A 250 1.57 -5.63 29.73
CA SER A 250 1.17 -6.52 28.63
C SER A 250 2.22 -6.69 27.53
N CYS A 251 3.22 -5.80 27.45
CA CYS A 251 4.22 -5.80 26.39
C CYS A 251 5.62 -6.17 26.91
N PRO A 252 6.47 -6.79 26.08
CA PRO A 252 7.87 -6.95 26.42
C PRO A 252 8.59 -5.58 26.39
N SER A 253 9.56 -5.37 27.29
CA SER A 253 10.21 -4.06 27.49
C SER A 253 10.90 -3.50 26.25
N GLN A 254 11.31 -4.37 25.31
CA GLN A 254 11.87 -3.99 24.02
C GLN A 254 10.87 -3.25 23.11
N ARG A 255 9.58 -3.22 23.44
CA ARG A 255 8.53 -2.63 22.60
C ARG A 255 7.87 -1.37 23.18
N TYR A 256 8.17 -1.00 24.42
CA TYR A 256 7.47 0.09 25.11
C TYR A 256 7.48 1.41 24.34
N ILE A 257 8.64 1.84 23.82
CA ILE A 257 8.73 3.12 23.10
C ILE A 257 7.90 3.10 21.81
N LEU A 258 7.93 1.99 21.05
CA LEU A 258 7.17 1.89 19.81
C LEU A 258 5.66 1.86 20.08
N GLN A 259 5.24 1.07 21.07
CA GLN A 259 3.84 0.97 21.45
C GLN A 259 3.28 2.29 21.99
N LEU A 260 4.08 3.08 22.72
CA LEU A 260 3.67 4.43 23.14
C LEU A 260 3.51 5.39 21.97
N LEU A 261 4.46 5.40 21.03
CA LEU A 261 4.37 6.25 19.85
C LEU A 261 3.17 5.84 18.98
N HIS A 262 2.86 4.55 18.93
CA HIS A 262 1.67 4.01 18.27
C HIS A 262 0.37 4.52 18.92
N LEU A 263 0.23 4.37 20.24
CA LEU A 263 -0.91 4.87 21.00
C LEU A 263 -1.09 6.39 20.82
N TRP A 264 0.01 7.14 20.90
CA TRP A 264 0.00 8.58 20.66
C TRP A 264 -0.48 8.90 19.24
N LYS A 265 -0.03 8.15 18.22
CA LYS A 265 -0.41 8.37 16.83
C LYS A 265 -1.87 8.03 16.56
N ILE A 266 -2.44 7.01 17.21
CA ILE A 266 -3.88 6.72 17.15
C ILE A 266 -4.69 7.93 17.63
N GLN A 267 -4.31 8.51 18.78
CA GLN A 267 -4.99 9.67 19.35
C GLN A 267 -4.74 10.96 18.56
N ASN A 268 -3.57 11.09 17.93
CA ASN A 268 -3.12 12.29 17.23
C ASN A 268 -2.94 12.04 15.72
N GLY A 269 -3.90 11.38 15.07
CA GLY A 269 -3.77 10.91 13.69
C GLY A 269 -3.34 11.99 12.67
N GLY A 270 -3.75 13.24 12.86
CA GLY A 270 -3.37 14.38 12.01
C GLY A 270 -1.98 14.97 12.25
N GLN A 271 -1.27 14.55 13.30
CA GLN A 271 0.03 15.11 13.66
C GLN A 271 1.20 14.32 13.05
N ASP A 272 2.26 15.07 12.70
CA ASP A 272 3.49 14.55 12.12
C ASP A 272 4.38 13.93 13.20
N LEU A 273 4.64 12.62 13.09
CA LEU A 273 5.43 11.87 14.06
C LEU A 273 6.89 12.35 14.12
N ALA A 274 7.49 12.74 12.99
CA ALA A 274 8.88 13.21 12.94
C ALA A 274 9.03 14.56 13.66
N LYS A 275 8.08 15.47 13.46
CA LYS A 275 8.00 16.76 14.17
C LYS A 275 7.68 16.56 15.64
N ALA A 276 6.77 15.65 15.98
CA ALA A 276 6.43 15.33 17.36
C ALA A 276 7.62 14.75 18.12
N LEU A 277 8.39 13.84 17.51
CA LEU A 277 9.63 13.31 18.07
C LEU A 277 10.70 14.39 18.21
N SER A 278 10.83 15.29 17.23
CA SER A 278 11.76 16.43 17.31
C SER A 278 11.41 17.39 18.45
N HIS A 279 10.11 17.67 18.64
CA HIS A 279 9.60 18.47 19.75
C HIS A 279 9.86 17.79 21.10
N SER A 280 9.46 16.53 21.23
CA SER A 280 9.64 15.71 22.44
C SER A 280 11.12 15.65 22.83
N LEU A 281 12.02 15.43 21.87
CA LEU A 281 13.47 15.42 22.12
C LEU A 281 13.96 16.76 22.70
N ARG A 282 13.51 17.91 22.19
CA ARG A 282 13.89 19.22 22.75
C ARG A 282 13.41 19.34 24.21
N LYS A 283 12.13 19.02 24.46
CA LYS A 283 11.52 19.11 25.79
C LYS A 283 12.16 18.16 26.81
N LEU A 284 12.48 16.93 26.40
CA LEU A 284 13.18 15.95 27.25
C LEU A 284 14.64 16.37 27.56
N ASN A 285 15.36 16.96 26.60
CA ASN A 285 16.70 17.49 26.88
C ASN A 285 16.66 18.63 27.91
N LEU A 286 15.69 19.55 27.79
CA LEU A 286 15.52 20.65 28.76
C LEU A 286 15.19 20.15 30.17
N LYS A 287 14.40 19.07 30.28
CA LYS A 287 14.03 18.44 31.55
C LYS A 287 15.12 17.52 32.13
N GLY A 288 16.31 17.43 31.51
CA GLY A 288 17.38 16.57 32.00
C GLY A 288 17.07 15.07 31.94
N ALA A 289 16.27 14.63 30.96
CA ALA A 289 15.84 13.23 30.83
C ALA A 289 17.03 12.25 30.70
N ARG A 290 16.81 11.00 31.10
CA ARG A 290 17.86 9.97 31.13
C ARG A 290 18.46 9.75 29.74
N ARG A 291 19.80 9.64 29.69
CA ARG A 291 20.56 9.45 28.45
C ARG A 291 20.11 8.26 27.59
N PRO A 292 19.73 7.08 28.14
CA PRO A 292 19.21 5.97 27.36
C PRO A 292 17.94 6.32 26.56
N LEU A 293 16.98 7.02 27.19
CA LEU A 293 15.75 7.48 26.56
C LEU A 293 16.04 8.50 25.43
N LEU A 294 16.93 9.45 25.67
CA LEU A 294 17.33 10.42 24.65
C LEU A 294 18.04 9.77 23.46
N LYS A 295 18.92 8.78 23.70
CA LYS A 295 19.64 8.07 22.64
C LYS A 295 18.70 7.27 21.75
N ILE A 296 17.73 6.55 22.32
CA ILE A 296 16.79 5.73 21.56
C ILE A 296 15.86 6.61 20.71
N LEU A 297 15.30 7.68 21.29
CA LEU A 297 14.42 8.61 20.58
C LEU A 297 15.16 9.35 19.46
N LYS A 298 16.42 9.76 19.67
CA LYS A 298 17.26 10.35 18.61
C LYS A 298 17.54 9.36 17.47
N ARG A 299 17.58 8.05 17.75
CA ARG A 299 17.82 7.03 16.72
C ARG A 299 16.55 6.75 15.92
N ILE A 300 15.41 6.61 16.61
CA ILE A 300 14.08 6.46 15.99
C ILE A 300 13.75 7.69 15.14
N SER A 301 13.93 8.90 15.69
CA SER A 301 13.71 10.16 14.96
C SER A 301 14.56 10.25 13.69
N ARG A 302 15.84 9.85 13.73
CA ARG A 302 16.70 9.82 12.52
C ARG A 302 16.24 8.81 11.47
N ILE A 303 15.70 7.66 11.88
CA ILE A 303 15.18 6.65 10.94
C ILE A 303 13.90 7.15 10.28
N ILE A 304 12.98 7.70 11.08
CA ILE A 304 11.71 8.28 10.63
C ILE A 304 11.93 9.49 9.72
N SER A 305 12.93 10.33 10.00
CA SER A 305 13.23 11.53 9.22
C SER A 305 14.17 11.29 8.02
N ALA A 306 14.61 10.07 7.75
CA ALA A 306 15.58 9.79 6.68
C ALA A 306 14.94 9.95 5.28
N SER A 307 15.21 11.08 4.62
CA SER A 307 14.43 11.58 3.45
C SER A 307 14.92 11.22 2.04
N SER A 308 16.07 10.56 1.87
CA SER A 308 16.66 10.36 0.53
C SER A 308 15.83 9.45 -0.39
N ILE A 309 15.11 8.50 0.19
CA ILE A 309 14.25 7.56 -0.54
C ILE A 309 12.87 8.18 -0.79
N HIS A 310 12.38 9.05 0.10
CA HIS A 310 11.08 9.74 0.00
C HIS A 310 11.03 10.78 -1.13
N ARG A 311 12.12 11.51 -1.34
CA ARG A 311 12.27 12.50 -2.42
C ARG A 311 12.28 11.85 -3.82
N MET A 312 12.63 10.56 -3.91
CA MET A 312 12.56 9.78 -5.14
C MET A 312 11.12 9.37 -5.47
N TYR A 313 10.35 8.92 -4.48
CA TYR A 313 8.93 8.58 -4.67
C TYR A 313 8.06 9.79 -4.97
N GLU A 314 8.29 10.91 -4.28
CA GLU A 314 7.59 12.17 -4.55
C GLU A 314 7.80 12.57 -6.01
N LYS A 315 9.06 12.60 -6.48
CA LYS A 315 9.37 12.87 -7.89
C LYS A 315 8.71 11.87 -8.84
N MET A 316 8.69 10.59 -8.49
CA MET A 316 8.08 9.56 -9.34
C MET A 316 6.55 9.70 -9.43
N ILE A 317 5.85 9.94 -8.31
CA ILE A 317 4.39 10.13 -8.28
C ILE A 317 4.00 11.45 -8.91
N VAL A 318 4.75 12.52 -8.67
CA VAL A 318 4.54 13.80 -9.34
C VAL A 318 4.78 13.67 -10.85
N ASN A 319 5.81 12.96 -11.30
CA ASN A 319 6.02 12.66 -12.71
C ASN A 319 4.86 11.84 -13.30
N MET A 320 4.33 10.83 -12.59
CA MET A 320 3.14 10.07 -13.04
C MET A 320 1.89 10.95 -13.20
N ILE A 321 1.76 12.03 -12.42
CA ILE A 321 0.64 12.97 -12.49
C ILE A 321 0.86 14.06 -13.56
N GLN A 322 2.13 14.43 -13.80
CA GLN A 322 2.53 15.48 -14.75
C GLN A 322 2.70 14.96 -16.19
N ASP A 323 3.18 13.73 -16.38
CA ASP A 323 3.33 13.10 -17.69
C ASP A 323 2.10 12.23 -18.02
N ASN A 324 1.30 12.68 -19.00
CA ASN A 324 0.49 11.77 -19.83
C ASN A 324 1.38 10.93 -20.78
N THR A 325 2.70 10.89 -20.56
CA THR A 325 3.72 10.31 -21.44
C THR A 325 4.67 9.38 -20.70
N CYS A 326 4.14 8.36 -20.03
CA CYS A 326 4.96 7.23 -19.56
C CYS A 326 4.97 6.06 -20.58
N PHE A 327 4.89 6.36 -21.88
CA PHE A 327 5.02 5.39 -22.98
C PHE A 327 5.87 5.88 -24.17
N LYS A 328 6.72 6.91 -23.99
CA LYS A 328 7.78 7.14 -24.97
C LYS A 328 9.01 6.36 -24.55
N THR A 329 9.03 5.07 -24.92
CA THR A 329 10.29 4.39 -25.21
C THR A 329 11.10 5.34 -26.07
N LYS A 330 12.26 5.80 -25.59
CA LYS A 330 13.28 6.33 -26.50
C LYS A 330 13.46 5.27 -27.57
N LEU A 331 13.09 5.59 -28.80
CA LEU A 331 13.56 4.89 -29.99
C LEU A 331 15.08 4.91 -29.89
N TYR A 332 15.65 3.78 -29.49
CA TYR A 332 17.06 3.51 -29.71
C TYR A 332 17.15 3.00 -31.15
N ASN A 333 17.60 3.88 -32.03
CA ASN A 333 18.61 3.65 -33.07
C ASN A 333 18.43 4.67 -34.20
N ASP A 334 19.53 5.37 -34.48
CA ASP A 334 19.98 6.05 -35.71
C ASP A 334 18.99 6.89 -36.54
#